data_AF-A0A347APF4-F1
#
_entry.id   AF-A0A347APF4-F1
#
_cell.length_a   1.000
_cell.length_b   1.000
_cell.length_c   1.000
_cell.angle_alpha   90.00
_cell.angle_beta   90.00
_cell.angle_gamma   90.00
#
_symmetry.space_group_name_H-M   'P 1'
#
loop_
_entity.id
_entity.type
_entity.pdbx_description
1 polymer ?
#
loop_
_entity_poly.entity_id
_entity_poly.type
_entity_poly.pdbx_seq_one_letter_code
_entity_poly.pdbx_strand_id
1 'polypeptide(L)'
;MLWTEKYSPQTMKDVLGNKKAIEEIENWVESWDHGEAQKCILLVGPPGTGKTTLAHLIAREFSDHIELNASDKRSYDIIMNTIGEASASVSLFGQGSRKLIILDEVDGLHGNEDRGGIRAINKIIKEGHHPMIMMANDLYSKRIQSLKSKCQLIKINKVHTNSIVALLKRICVKEGVDFEEHVLRTLAKRSRGDLRSAINDLQVIAQGKDSITSDDLKAVAQKDDINNIFDSVRTVLKSKNPKRIKDALRLEADPGFILEQITENIPREYERPEEIEKAYDAVAEADVYLGRAFHTRHYGYWKYTYDLMGLGVALAKDETYKKFSRYASSTFYSKLSKNRAKRDLRDRVATKIGARLHTSRKVAIENFPYFEIMFQGDDLARELAEYFDLDDAEVKQFRSRKIKKKKVKKITKTKKPSAAKNTAKDPAPSTKSSSSSKTSEKTVRDNEKVTGTERRSKNTDSAAKKVSKVKDSKSPITPKDPETSDKTSKPRKSKSAPSESAESEDKDDSRKSESKEKGTQTSLFSFQ
;
A
#
# COMPACT_ATOMS: atom_id res chain seq x y z
N MET A 1 -8.57 -23.79 18.62
CA MET A 1 -9.33 -22.52 18.50
C MET A 1 -8.37 -21.36 18.71
N LEU A 2 -8.45 -20.32 17.89
CA LEU A 2 -7.62 -19.12 18.06
C LEU A 2 -8.02 -18.38 19.33
N TRP A 3 -7.05 -17.78 20.03
CA TRP A 3 -7.32 -17.04 21.27
C TRP A 3 -8.17 -15.78 21.01
N THR A 4 -8.07 -15.20 19.81
CA THR A 4 -8.92 -14.08 19.39
C THR A 4 -10.40 -14.42 19.35
N GLU A 5 -10.75 -15.67 19.07
CA GLU A 5 -12.14 -16.16 19.07
C GLU A 5 -12.54 -16.62 20.48
N LYS A 6 -11.68 -17.44 21.13
CA LYS A 6 -11.91 -17.98 22.47
C LYS A 6 -12.15 -16.87 23.52
N TYR A 7 -11.43 -15.76 23.39
CA TYR A 7 -11.54 -14.60 24.29
C TYR A 7 -12.28 -13.42 23.67
N SER A 8 -13.04 -13.65 22.59
CA SER A 8 -13.90 -12.61 22.04
C SER A 8 -14.94 -12.19 23.09
N PRO A 9 -15.14 -10.87 23.32
CA PRO A 9 -16.23 -10.34 24.14
C PRO A 9 -17.57 -11.00 23.83
N GLN A 10 -18.32 -11.37 24.88
CA GLN A 10 -19.65 -11.97 24.75
C GLN A 10 -20.76 -10.99 25.10
N THR A 11 -20.44 -9.95 25.88
CA THR A 11 -21.35 -8.87 26.25
C THR A 11 -20.71 -7.52 25.95
N MET A 12 -21.54 -6.46 25.84
CA MET A 12 -21.07 -5.08 25.67
C MET A 12 -20.11 -4.63 26.78
N LYS A 13 -20.31 -5.13 28.00
CA LYS A 13 -19.47 -4.84 29.18
C LYS A 13 -18.06 -5.41 29.09
N ASP A 14 -17.87 -6.46 28.29
CA ASP A 14 -16.56 -7.09 28.09
C ASP A 14 -15.68 -6.33 27.09
N VAL A 15 -16.27 -5.41 26.31
CA VAL A 15 -15.56 -4.62 25.31
C VAL A 15 -14.61 -3.63 25.99
N LEU A 16 -13.36 -3.61 25.56
CA LEU A 16 -12.33 -2.79 26.18
C LEU A 16 -12.26 -1.38 25.61
N GLY A 17 -12.45 -0.40 26.49
CA GLY A 17 -12.36 1.01 26.15
C GLY A 17 -13.61 1.52 25.42
N ASN A 18 -13.52 2.73 24.86
CA ASN A 18 -14.60 3.33 24.07
C ASN A 18 -15.98 3.37 24.78
N LYS A 19 -16.02 3.55 26.11
CA LYS A 19 -17.26 3.54 26.92
C LYS A 19 -18.38 4.43 26.35
N LYS A 20 -18.05 5.67 25.96
CA LYS A 20 -19.01 6.59 25.33
C LYS A 20 -19.64 6.04 24.05
N ALA A 21 -18.84 5.34 23.22
CA ALA A 21 -19.35 4.73 22.00
C ALA A 21 -20.27 3.54 22.31
N ILE A 22 -19.99 2.79 23.38
CA ILE A 22 -20.83 1.69 23.85
C ILE A 22 -22.16 2.25 24.38
N GLU A 23 -22.13 3.29 25.21
CA GLU A 23 -23.32 3.98 25.71
C GLU A 23 -24.19 4.56 24.56
N GLU A 24 -23.58 5.17 23.54
CA GLU A 24 -24.30 5.64 22.35
C GLU A 24 -24.98 4.51 21.56
N ILE A 25 -24.37 3.32 21.53
CA ILE A 25 -24.91 2.14 20.86
C ILE A 25 -26.04 1.53 21.68
N GLU A 26 -25.89 1.41 23.00
CA GLU A 26 -26.93 0.91 23.89
C GLU A 26 -28.20 1.76 23.78
N ASN A 27 -28.06 3.10 23.84
CA ASN A 27 -29.19 4.02 23.63
C ASN A 27 -29.83 3.85 22.24
N TRP A 28 -29.04 3.60 21.20
CA TRP A 28 -29.55 3.38 19.85
C TRP A 28 -30.36 2.08 19.75
N VAL A 29 -29.91 1.00 20.40
CA VAL A 29 -30.64 -0.27 20.46
C VAL A 29 -31.96 -0.09 21.21
N GLU A 30 -31.94 0.54 22.38
CA GLU A 30 -33.15 0.83 23.18
C GLU A 30 -34.18 1.64 22.39
N SER A 31 -33.76 2.67 21.66
CA SER A 31 -34.66 3.43 20.77
C SER A 31 -35.30 2.56 19.69
N TRP A 32 -34.56 1.61 19.11
CA TRP A 32 -35.13 0.67 18.14
C TRP A 32 -36.13 -0.30 18.77
N ASP A 33 -35.93 -0.71 20.02
CA ASP A 33 -36.86 -1.56 20.76
C ASP A 33 -38.16 -0.81 21.12
N HIS A 34 -38.05 0.48 21.45
CA HIS A 34 -39.20 1.36 21.67
C HIS A 34 -39.97 1.73 20.39
N GLY A 35 -39.57 1.19 19.24
CA GLY A 35 -40.25 1.40 17.97
C GLY A 35 -39.85 2.70 17.26
N GLU A 36 -38.95 3.49 17.83
CA GLU A 36 -38.47 4.74 17.23
C GLU A 36 -37.54 4.45 16.05
N ALA A 37 -37.72 5.19 14.94
CA ALA A 37 -36.85 5.07 13.78
C ALA A 37 -35.57 5.89 14.02
N GLN A 38 -34.42 5.22 14.05
CA GLN A 38 -33.12 5.89 14.20
C GLN A 38 -32.32 5.89 12.90
N LYS A 39 -31.32 6.77 12.83
CA LYS A 39 -30.34 6.76 11.73
C LYS A 39 -29.50 5.49 11.80
N CYS A 40 -29.03 4.99 10.65
CA CYS A 40 -28.08 3.87 10.62
C CYS A 40 -26.78 4.25 11.37
N ILE A 41 -26.13 3.29 12.01
CA ILE A 41 -24.82 3.51 12.64
C ILE A 41 -23.71 3.32 11.62
N LEU A 42 -22.71 4.20 11.67
CA LEU A 42 -21.44 4.03 10.97
C LEU A 42 -20.30 3.96 12.01
N LEU A 43 -19.81 2.75 12.27
CA LEU A 43 -18.66 2.47 13.14
C LEU A 43 -17.37 2.73 12.38
N VAL A 44 -16.55 3.67 12.84
CA VAL A 44 -15.28 3.97 12.18
C VAL A 44 -14.12 3.98 13.16
N GLY A 45 -13.04 3.30 12.80
CA GLY A 45 -11.85 3.24 13.63
C GLY A 45 -10.76 2.36 13.02
N PRO A 46 -9.55 2.37 13.59
CA PRO A 46 -8.44 1.53 13.13
C PRO A 46 -8.77 0.02 13.14
N PRO A 47 -8.01 -0.81 12.42
CA PRO A 47 -8.19 -2.26 12.47
C PRO A 47 -7.94 -2.80 13.89
N GLY A 48 -8.62 -3.91 14.23
CA GLY A 48 -8.40 -4.62 15.48
C GLY A 48 -8.86 -3.93 16.77
N THR A 49 -9.65 -2.85 16.66
CA THR A 49 -10.25 -2.16 17.82
C THR A 49 -11.61 -2.71 18.26
N GLY A 50 -12.10 -3.78 17.62
CA GLY A 50 -13.35 -4.46 17.99
C GLY A 50 -14.62 -4.01 17.24
N LYS A 51 -14.50 -3.36 16.07
CA LYS A 51 -15.68 -2.93 15.28
C LYS A 51 -16.61 -4.09 14.89
N THR A 52 -16.06 -5.13 14.25
CA THR A 52 -16.80 -6.35 13.87
C THR A 52 -17.37 -7.06 15.09
N THR A 53 -16.57 -7.19 16.15
CA THR A 53 -17.05 -7.75 17.43
C THR A 53 -18.24 -6.97 17.99
N LEU A 54 -18.18 -5.64 17.97
CA LEU A 54 -19.25 -4.78 18.46
C LEU A 54 -20.51 -4.92 17.61
N ALA A 55 -20.38 -4.98 16.28
CA ALA A 55 -21.52 -5.23 15.39
C ALA A 55 -22.21 -6.57 15.68
N HIS A 56 -21.45 -7.65 15.93
CA HIS A 56 -22.02 -8.95 16.32
C HIS A 56 -22.65 -8.94 17.70
N LEU A 57 -22.12 -8.17 18.66
CA LEU A 57 -22.74 -8.01 19.96
C LEU A 57 -24.09 -7.31 19.84
N ILE A 58 -24.17 -6.25 19.02
CA ILE A 58 -25.43 -5.56 18.74
C ILE A 58 -26.43 -6.52 18.07
N ALA A 59 -25.95 -7.35 17.14
CA ALA A 59 -26.79 -8.32 16.42
C ALA A 59 -27.52 -9.31 17.33
N ARG A 60 -26.99 -9.60 18.53
CA ARG A 60 -27.62 -10.48 19.52
C ARG A 60 -28.84 -9.86 20.18
N GLU A 61 -28.94 -8.54 20.19
CA GLU A 61 -30.10 -7.80 20.72
C GLU A 61 -31.26 -7.77 19.70
N PHE A 62 -31.01 -8.15 18.44
CA PHE A 62 -32.03 -8.25 17.40
C PHE A 62 -32.42 -9.71 17.14
N SER A 63 -33.60 -9.93 16.56
CA SER A 63 -34.15 -11.26 16.30
C SER A 63 -33.39 -12.06 15.24
N ASP A 64 -32.84 -11.37 14.25
CA ASP A 64 -32.11 -11.92 13.12
C ASP A 64 -31.17 -10.84 12.57
N HIS A 65 -30.08 -11.25 11.92
CA HIS A 65 -29.15 -10.34 11.28
C HIS A 65 -28.61 -10.87 9.97
N ILE A 66 -28.31 -9.95 9.06
CA ILE A 66 -27.72 -10.23 7.76
C ILE A 66 -26.39 -9.51 7.68
N GLU A 67 -25.32 -10.29 7.60
CA GLU A 67 -23.97 -9.78 7.44
C GLU A 67 -23.52 -9.88 5.99
N LEU A 68 -23.01 -8.77 5.47
CA LEU A 68 -22.40 -8.71 4.15
C LEU A 68 -21.06 -7.99 4.25
N ASN A 69 -20.01 -8.69 3.84
CA ASN A 69 -18.74 -8.03 3.58
C ASN A 69 -18.84 -7.24 2.27
N ALA A 70 -18.84 -5.92 2.37
CA ALA A 70 -19.00 -5.03 1.23
C ALA A 70 -17.80 -5.14 0.26
N SER A 71 -16.63 -5.56 0.74
CA SER A 71 -15.46 -5.80 -0.11
C SER A 71 -15.53 -7.10 -0.91
N ASP A 72 -16.42 -8.05 -0.58
CA ASP A 72 -16.58 -9.30 -1.34
C ASP A 72 -17.82 -9.24 -2.26
N LYS A 73 -18.91 -8.64 -1.80
CA LYS A 73 -20.18 -8.53 -2.53
C LYS A 73 -20.37 -7.11 -3.10
N ARG A 74 -19.68 -6.85 -4.22
CA ARG A 74 -19.41 -5.50 -4.76
C ARG A 74 -20.47 -4.88 -5.69
N SER A 75 -21.33 -5.69 -6.32
CA SER A 75 -22.25 -5.18 -7.35
C SER A 75 -23.57 -4.66 -6.77
N TYR A 76 -24.16 -3.67 -7.43
CA TYR A 76 -25.48 -3.10 -7.08
C TYR A 76 -26.54 -4.19 -6.97
N ASP A 77 -26.56 -5.10 -7.94
CA ASP A 77 -27.58 -6.16 -8.03
C ASP A 77 -27.43 -7.20 -6.91
N ILE A 78 -26.21 -7.57 -6.52
CA ILE A 78 -25.99 -8.51 -5.41
C ILE A 78 -26.45 -7.90 -4.09
N ILE A 79 -26.14 -6.62 -3.86
CA ILE A 79 -26.56 -5.90 -2.65
C ILE A 79 -28.08 -5.77 -2.60
N MET A 80 -28.72 -5.40 -3.72
CA MET A 80 -30.17 -5.24 -3.77
C MET A 80 -30.93 -6.58 -3.69
N ASN A 81 -30.42 -7.65 -4.30
CA ASN A 81 -31.06 -8.97 -4.18
C ASN A 81 -30.91 -9.55 -2.78
N THR A 82 -29.74 -9.38 -2.14
CA THR A 82 -29.51 -9.95 -0.80
C THR A 82 -30.17 -9.13 0.31
N ILE A 83 -30.06 -7.80 0.24
CA ILE A 83 -30.60 -6.92 1.28
C ILE A 83 -32.03 -6.48 0.94
N GLY A 84 -32.33 -6.17 -0.32
CA GLY A 84 -33.64 -5.68 -0.74
C GLY A 84 -34.75 -6.68 -0.48
N GLU A 85 -34.58 -7.95 -0.88
CA GLU A 85 -35.57 -9.00 -0.61
C GLU A 85 -35.73 -9.25 0.89
N ALA A 86 -34.61 -9.29 1.63
CA ALA A 86 -34.64 -9.51 3.07
C ALA A 86 -35.21 -8.31 3.87
N SER A 87 -35.03 -7.10 3.35
CA SER A 87 -35.62 -5.87 3.89
C SER A 87 -37.11 -5.70 3.55
N ALA A 88 -37.65 -6.52 2.65
CA ALA A 88 -39.08 -6.60 2.40
C ALA A 88 -39.76 -7.68 3.26
N SER A 89 -39.01 -8.65 3.77
CA SER A 89 -39.53 -9.72 4.62
C SER A 89 -39.61 -9.29 6.09
N VAL A 90 -40.83 -9.04 6.58
CA VAL A 90 -41.10 -8.96 8.03
C VAL A 90 -40.98 -10.38 8.61
N SER A 91 -40.23 -10.54 9.70
CA SER A 91 -40.08 -11.83 10.37
C SER A 91 -41.45 -12.42 10.71
N LEU A 92 -41.67 -13.70 10.37
CA LEU A 92 -42.93 -14.43 10.61
C LEU A 92 -43.22 -14.66 12.10
N PHE A 93 -42.29 -14.29 13.00
CA PHE A 93 -42.42 -14.44 14.44
C PHE A 93 -42.64 -13.09 15.12
N GLY A 94 -43.90 -12.72 15.29
CA GLY A 94 -44.39 -11.84 16.37
C GLY A 94 -43.93 -10.37 16.38
N GLN A 95 -44.78 -9.52 16.96
CA GLN A 95 -44.61 -8.07 17.11
C GLN A 95 -43.16 -7.65 17.45
N GLY A 96 -42.57 -6.77 16.64
CA GLY A 96 -41.37 -5.99 17.00
C GLY A 96 -40.00 -6.52 16.55
N SER A 97 -39.91 -7.71 15.94
CA SER A 97 -38.63 -8.37 15.66
C SER A 97 -37.95 -7.87 14.36
N ARG A 98 -37.36 -6.66 14.41
CA ARG A 98 -36.65 -6.03 13.28
C ARG A 98 -35.34 -6.77 12.97
N LYS A 99 -35.07 -7.05 11.69
CA LYS A 99 -33.80 -7.65 11.24
C LYS A 99 -32.69 -6.60 11.16
N LEU A 100 -31.50 -6.91 11.68
CA LEU A 100 -30.34 -6.03 11.62
C LEU A 100 -29.51 -6.28 10.35
N ILE A 101 -29.17 -5.23 9.63
CA ILE A 101 -28.26 -5.31 8.47
C ILE A 101 -26.87 -4.86 8.90
N ILE A 102 -25.86 -5.71 8.70
CA ILE A 102 -24.45 -5.43 9.00
C ILE A 102 -23.65 -5.39 7.70
N LEU A 103 -23.00 -4.27 7.43
CA LEU A 103 -22.11 -4.10 6.29
C LEU A 103 -20.68 -3.88 6.78
N ASP A 104 -19.80 -4.85 6.57
CA ASP A 104 -18.37 -4.71 6.89
C ASP A 104 -17.59 -4.12 5.70
N GLU A 105 -16.48 -3.44 6.01
CA GLU A 105 -15.54 -2.86 5.05
C GLU A 105 -16.20 -1.97 3.98
N VAL A 106 -17.08 -1.03 4.37
CA VAL A 106 -17.78 -0.17 3.39
C VAL A 106 -16.87 0.84 2.68
N ASP A 107 -15.66 1.11 3.20
CA ASP A 107 -14.59 1.82 2.48
C ASP A 107 -13.98 0.98 1.34
N GLY A 108 -14.20 -0.35 1.40
CA GLY A 108 -13.86 -1.45 0.50
C GLY A 108 -14.53 -1.47 -0.87
N LEU A 109 -15.59 -0.69 -1.08
CA LEU A 109 -16.33 -0.62 -2.35
C LEU A 109 -15.58 0.25 -3.38
N HIS A 110 -14.73 -0.35 -4.23
CA HIS A 110 -13.98 0.36 -5.28
C HIS A 110 -13.56 -0.49 -6.49
N GLY A 111 -13.73 0.08 -7.69
CA GLY A 111 -13.36 -0.53 -8.96
C GLY A 111 -14.35 -0.18 -10.09
N ASN A 112 -13.97 -0.49 -11.34
CA ASN A 112 -14.86 -0.35 -12.51
C ASN A 112 -15.97 -1.41 -12.55
N GLU A 113 -15.85 -2.46 -11.73
CA GLU A 113 -16.85 -3.51 -11.52
C GLU A 113 -17.92 -3.11 -10.47
N ASP A 114 -17.62 -2.12 -9.62
CA ASP A 114 -18.45 -1.63 -8.51
C ASP A 114 -19.44 -0.53 -8.93
N ARG A 115 -20.03 -0.62 -10.12
CA ARG A 115 -20.89 0.43 -10.71
C ARG A 115 -22.18 0.76 -9.94
N GLY A 116 -22.29 0.53 -8.64
CA GLY A 116 -23.37 1.08 -7.85
C GLY A 116 -23.47 0.71 -6.38
N GLY A 117 -22.51 0.02 -5.76
CA GLY A 117 -22.68 -0.46 -4.38
C GLY A 117 -23.08 0.62 -3.37
N ILE A 118 -22.39 1.77 -3.37
CA ILE A 118 -22.74 2.93 -2.53
C ILE A 118 -24.13 3.50 -2.90
N ARG A 119 -24.55 3.41 -4.17
CA ARG A 119 -25.90 3.84 -4.60
C ARG A 119 -26.98 2.87 -4.10
N ALA A 120 -26.71 1.56 -4.08
CA ALA A 120 -27.61 0.55 -3.50
C ALA A 120 -27.82 0.80 -2.01
N ILE A 121 -26.73 0.94 -1.26
CA ILE A 121 -26.77 1.23 0.18
C ILE A 121 -27.56 2.52 0.44
N ASN A 122 -27.30 3.58 -0.34
CA ASN A 122 -28.03 4.84 -0.21
C ASN A 122 -29.54 4.73 -0.52
N LYS A 123 -29.95 3.76 -1.34
CA LYS A 123 -31.36 3.48 -1.64
C LYS A 123 -32.01 2.74 -0.47
N ILE A 124 -31.34 1.71 0.06
CA ILE A 124 -31.80 0.94 1.23
C ILE A 124 -31.96 1.84 2.46
N ILE A 125 -31.00 2.75 2.71
CA ILE A 125 -31.09 3.73 3.81
C ILE A 125 -32.31 4.65 3.65
N LYS A 126 -32.67 5.02 2.41
CA LYS A 126 -33.86 5.86 2.14
C LYS A 126 -35.16 5.09 2.33
N GLU A 127 -35.17 3.80 1.99
CA GLU A 127 -36.33 2.92 2.16
C GLU A 127 -36.57 2.61 3.65
N GLY A 128 -35.53 2.63 4.50
CA GLY A 128 -35.66 3.04 5.91
C GLY A 128 -36.39 2.09 6.86
N HIS A 129 -36.64 0.84 6.47
CA HIS A 129 -37.46 -0.09 7.27
C HIS A 129 -36.69 -0.91 8.32
N HIS A 130 -35.35 -0.96 8.24
CA HIS A 130 -34.53 -1.87 9.02
C HIS A 130 -33.34 -1.18 9.70
N PRO A 131 -32.99 -1.56 10.95
CA PRO A 131 -31.77 -1.12 11.59
C PRO A 131 -30.54 -1.57 10.78
N MET A 132 -29.57 -0.67 10.63
CA MET A 132 -28.37 -0.93 9.82
C MET A 132 -27.11 -0.41 10.52
N ILE A 133 -26.07 -1.23 10.51
CA ILE A 133 -24.72 -0.91 10.99
C ILE A 133 -23.74 -1.07 9.83
N MET A 134 -22.90 -0.06 9.65
CA MET A 134 -21.83 -0.06 8.66
C MET A 134 -20.48 0.10 9.35
N MET A 135 -19.45 -0.58 8.86
CA MET A 135 -18.11 -0.53 9.44
C MET A 135 -17.09 -0.05 8.41
N ALA A 136 -16.21 0.84 8.84
CA ALA A 136 -15.12 1.34 8.02
C ALA A 136 -13.82 1.51 8.81
N ASN A 137 -12.69 1.42 8.11
CA ASN A 137 -11.36 1.62 8.69
C ASN A 137 -10.92 3.08 8.63
N ASP A 138 -11.26 3.81 7.55
CA ASP A 138 -10.87 5.21 7.37
C ASP A 138 -12.07 6.19 7.34
N LEU A 139 -12.04 7.14 8.29
CA LEU A 139 -12.95 8.28 8.33
C LEU A 139 -12.80 9.20 7.12
N TYR A 140 -11.60 9.39 6.58
CA TYR A 140 -11.33 10.41 5.56
C TYR A 140 -11.53 9.92 4.13
N SER A 141 -11.95 8.68 3.96
CA SER A 141 -12.32 8.15 2.65
C SER A 141 -13.41 9.03 2.02
N LYS A 142 -13.08 9.66 0.89
CA LYS A 142 -14.02 10.47 0.08
C LYS A 142 -15.29 9.69 -0.29
N ARG A 143 -15.22 8.34 -0.26
CA ARG A 143 -16.29 7.40 -0.63
C ARG A 143 -17.38 7.28 0.45
N ILE A 144 -17.00 7.38 1.72
CA ILE A 144 -17.94 7.29 2.85
C ILE A 144 -18.61 8.64 3.13
N GLN A 145 -18.12 9.73 2.54
CA GLN A 145 -18.63 11.08 2.77
C GLN A 145 -20.13 11.22 2.50
N SER A 146 -20.69 10.52 1.50
CA SER A 146 -22.14 10.51 1.22
C SER A 146 -22.96 9.72 2.24
N LEU A 147 -22.35 8.74 2.92
CA LEU A 147 -23.00 7.94 3.96
C LEU A 147 -22.97 8.68 5.30
N LYS A 148 -21.89 9.42 5.60
CA LYS A 148 -21.76 10.20 6.85
C LYS A 148 -22.91 11.15 7.12
N SER A 149 -23.46 11.80 6.10
CA SER A 149 -24.57 12.74 6.30
C SER A 149 -25.89 12.06 6.69
N LYS A 150 -26.02 10.76 6.46
CA LYS A 150 -27.25 9.98 6.68
C LYS A 150 -27.20 9.06 7.89
N CYS A 151 -26.03 8.92 8.50
CA CYS A 151 -25.77 7.94 9.56
C CYS A 151 -25.29 8.63 10.83
N GLN A 152 -25.56 8.01 11.97
CA GLN A 152 -24.91 8.37 13.22
C GLN A 152 -23.48 7.84 13.20
N LEU A 153 -22.51 8.75 13.24
CA LEU A 153 -21.09 8.41 13.18
C LEU A 153 -20.58 8.11 14.59
N ILE A 154 -20.17 6.86 14.83
CA ILE A 154 -19.59 6.43 16.10
C ILE A 154 -18.12 6.10 15.87
N LYS A 155 -17.24 6.88 16.51
CA LYS A 155 -15.79 6.74 16.35
C LYS A 155 -15.22 5.80 17.41
N ILE A 156 -14.65 4.69 16.95
CA ILE A 156 -13.90 3.74 17.79
C ILE A 156 -12.43 4.15 17.78
N ASN A 157 -11.91 4.49 18.96
CA ASN A 157 -10.52 4.86 19.14
C ASN A 157 -9.67 3.63 19.47
N LYS A 158 -8.35 3.80 19.28
CA LYS A 158 -7.34 2.82 19.68
C LYS A 158 -7.45 2.51 21.16
N VAL A 159 -7.31 1.25 21.52
CA VAL A 159 -7.35 0.82 22.92
C VAL A 159 -6.05 1.23 23.61
N HIS A 160 -6.18 1.76 24.82
CA HIS A 160 -5.02 2.23 25.59
C HIS A 160 -4.13 1.05 26.01
N THR A 161 -2.81 1.23 25.97
CA THR A 161 -1.83 0.16 26.25
C THR A 161 -2.09 -0.56 27.57
N ASN A 162 -2.42 0.18 28.64
CA ASN A 162 -2.71 -0.43 29.95
C ASN A 162 -3.92 -1.37 29.92
N SER A 163 -4.96 -1.05 29.13
CA SER A 163 -6.14 -1.90 28.97
C SER A 163 -5.80 -3.18 28.20
N ILE A 164 -4.92 -3.07 27.19
CA ILE A 164 -4.41 -4.25 26.45
C ILE A 164 -3.58 -5.14 27.39
N VAL A 165 -2.66 -4.57 28.17
CA VAL A 165 -1.87 -5.34 29.15
C VAL A 165 -2.78 -6.07 30.13
N ALA A 166 -3.82 -5.42 30.66
CA ALA A 166 -4.78 -6.06 31.56
C ALA A 166 -5.56 -7.21 30.91
N LEU A 167 -5.84 -7.14 29.60
CA LEU A 167 -6.41 -8.25 28.85
C LEU A 167 -5.42 -9.41 28.70
N LEU A 168 -4.20 -9.11 28.25
CA LEU A 168 -3.17 -10.14 28.05
C LEU A 168 -2.86 -10.88 29.36
N LYS A 169 -2.78 -10.16 30.48
CA LYS A 169 -2.64 -10.76 31.83
C LYS A 169 -3.78 -11.75 32.12
N ARG A 170 -5.02 -11.35 31.88
CA ARG A 170 -6.19 -12.22 32.09
C ARG A 170 -6.16 -13.47 31.21
N ILE A 171 -5.68 -13.34 29.97
CA ILE A 171 -5.53 -14.48 29.05
C ILE A 171 -4.46 -15.45 29.56
N CYS A 172 -3.27 -14.95 29.93
CA CYS A 172 -2.20 -15.78 30.48
C CYS A 172 -2.64 -16.58 31.71
N VAL A 173 -3.33 -15.93 32.65
CA VAL A 173 -3.86 -16.59 33.86
C VAL A 173 -4.86 -17.69 33.50
N LYS A 174 -5.74 -17.47 32.52
CA LYS A 174 -6.72 -18.47 32.09
C LYS A 174 -6.11 -19.65 31.32
N GLU A 175 -5.00 -19.42 30.64
CA GLU A 175 -4.25 -20.44 29.90
C GLU A 175 -3.21 -21.15 30.78
N GLY A 176 -3.04 -20.73 32.03
CA GLY A 176 -2.06 -21.32 32.96
C GLY A 176 -0.60 -21.03 32.58
N VAL A 177 -0.35 -19.91 31.91
CA VAL A 177 0.99 -19.53 31.44
C VAL A 177 1.57 -18.43 32.32
N ASP A 178 2.75 -18.67 32.89
CA ASP A 178 3.50 -17.66 33.65
C ASP A 178 4.06 -16.58 32.73
N PHE A 179 4.16 -15.35 33.22
CA PHE A 179 4.57 -14.22 32.37
C PHE A 179 5.36 -13.14 33.10
N GLU A 180 6.32 -12.54 32.38
CA GLU A 180 6.94 -11.28 32.78
C GLU A 180 6.06 -10.08 32.36
N GLU A 181 5.77 -9.16 33.28
CA GLU A 181 4.96 -7.97 32.96
C GLU A 181 5.60 -7.10 31.87
N HIS A 182 6.93 -7.03 31.83
CA HIS A 182 7.66 -6.30 30.79
C HIS A 182 7.34 -6.83 29.38
N VAL A 183 7.18 -8.14 29.21
CA VAL A 183 6.86 -8.76 27.92
C VAL A 183 5.47 -8.34 27.46
N LEU A 184 4.46 -8.47 28.33
CA LEU A 184 3.09 -8.07 27.99
C LEU A 184 2.98 -6.59 27.68
N ARG A 185 3.72 -5.74 28.40
CA ARG A 185 3.78 -4.29 28.14
C ARG A 185 4.42 -3.99 26.78
N THR A 186 5.44 -4.75 26.41
CA THR A 186 6.11 -4.61 25.11
C THR A 186 5.17 -5.02 23.97
N LEU A 187 4.50 -6.16 24.08
CA LEU A 187 3.48 -6.62 23.12
C LEU A 187 2.35 -5.60 22.95
N ALA A 188 1.82 -5.08 24.06
CA ALA A 188 0.75 -4.09 24.04
C ALA A 188 1.18 -2.74 23.43
N LYS A 189 2.43 -2.31 23.61
CA LYS A 189 2.97 -1.11 22.94
C LYS A 189 3.10 -1.33 21.43
N ARG A 190 3.59 -2.51 21.06
CA ARG A 190 3.86 -2.90 19.67
C ARG A 190 2.59 -3.02 18.84
N SER A 191 1.51 -3.51 19.43
CA SER A 191 0.22 -3.62 18.74
C SER A 191 -0.42 -2.27 18.39
N ARG A 192 0.12 -1.14 18.90
CA ARG A 192 -0.33 0.24 18.60
C ARG A 192 -1.85 0.42 18.76
N GLY A 193 -2.45 -0.27 19.72
CA GLY A 193 -3.88 -0.21 20.01
C GLY A 193 -4.75 -1.27 19.32
N ASP A 194 -4.15 -2.19 18.57
CA ASP A 194 -4.82 -3.35 17.96
C ASP A 194 -4.84 -4.52 18.97
N LEU A 195 -6.05 -4.96 19.34
CA LEU A 195 -6.25 -6.07 20.27
C LEU A 195 -6.01 -7.42 19.60
N ARG A 196 -6.45 -7.58 18.36
CA ARG A 196 -6.34 -8.84 17.61
C ARG A 196 -4.87 -9.19 17.40
N SER A 197 -4.07 -8.21 16.98
CA SER A 197 -2.62 -8.36 16.82
C SER A 197 -1.93 -8.68 18.14
N ALA A 198 -2.28 -7.98 19.24
CA ALA A 198 -1.71 -8.26 20.55
C ALA A 198 -2.00 -9.68 21.07
N ILE A 199 -3.23 -10.17 20.88
CA ILE A 199 -3.63 -11.52 21.30
C ILE A 199 -2.94 -12.59 20.45
N ASN A 200 -2.86 -12.38 19.13
CA ASN A 200 -2.17 -13.30 18.23
C ASN A 200 -0.68 -13.39 18.56
N ASP A 201 -0.02 -12.26 18.81
CA ASP A 201 1.39 -12.23 19.20
C ASP A 201 1.61 -12.99 20.51
N LEU A 202 0.72 -12.80 21.49
CA LEU A 202 0.77 -13.52 22.75
C LEU A 202 0.58 -15.03 22.53
N GLN A 203 -0.41 -15.43 21.72
CA GLN A 203 -0.69 -16.84 21.43
C GLN A 203 0.51 -17.51 20.78
N VAL A 204 1.21 -16.83 19.86
CA VAL A 204 2.42 -17.34 19.21
C VAL A 204 3.55 -17.56 20.21
N ILE A 205 3.76 -16.63 21.14
CA ILE A 205 4.81 -16.76 22.15
C ILE A 205 4.48 -17.84 23.18
N ALA A 206 3.21 -17.95 23.57
CA ALA A 206 2.74 -18.90 24.57
C ALA A 206 2.61 -20.34 24.02
N GLN A 207 2.66 -20.53 22.70
CA GLN A 207 2.41 -21.83 22.10
C GLN A 207 3.47 -22.86 22.52
N GLY A 208 3.04 -23.87 23.28
CA GLY A 208 3.89 -24.97 23.73
C GLY A 208 4.85 -24.61 24.87
N LYS A 209 4.57 -23.54 25.63
CA LYS A 209 5.38 -23.11 26.77
C LYS A 209 4.51 -22.83 27.99
N ASP A 210 5.10 -23.09 29.16
CA ASP A 210 4.46 -22.83 30.47
C ASP A 210 4.83 -21.43 31.02
N SER A 211 5.86 -20.78 30.46
CA SER A 211 6.28 -19.44 30.85
C SER A 211 6.74 -18.58 29.66
N ILE A 212 6.50 -17.27 29.76
CA ILE A 212 6.85 -16.26 28.74
C ILE A 212 7.89 -15.30 29.30
N THR A 213 9.05 -15.27 28.65
CA THR A 213 10.22 -14.48 29.07
C THR A 213 10.63 -13.43 28.04
N SER A 214 11.52 -12.53 28.43
CA SER A 214 12.03 -11.46 27.54
C SER A 214 12.79 -11.99 26.32
N ASP A 215 13.31 -13.23 26.33
CA ASP A 215 13.97 -13.84 25.16
C ASP A 215 12.98 -14.24 24.06
N ASP A 216 11.74 -14.55 24.43
CA ASP A 216 10.70 -14.98 23.49
C ASP A 216 10.19 -13.82 22.61
N LEU A 217 10.39 -12.58 23.07
CA LEU A 217 10.13 -11.38 22.27
C LEU A 217 10.98 -11.36 20.98
N LYS A 218 12.18 -11.96 20.97
CA LYS A 218 13.06 -11.98 19.80
C LYS A 218 12.45 -12.79 18.64
N ALA A 219 11.70 -13.85 18.95
CA ALA A 219 11.04 -14.67 17.93
C ALA A 219 9.92 -13.90 17.22
N VAL A 220 9.26 -12.97 17.91
CA VAL A 220 8.24 -12.11 17.30
C VAL A 220 8.81 -10.81 16.75
N ALA A 221 9.98 -10.36 17.22
CA ALA A 221 10.70 -9.24 16.64
C ALA A 221 11.08 -9.50 15.17
N GLN A 222 11.42 -10.74 14.82
CA GLN A 222 11.74 -11.11 13.43
C GLN A 222 10.57 -10.94 12.45
N LYS A 223 9.31 -10.92 12.91
CA LYS A 223 8.14 -10.63 12.05
C LYS A 223 7.86 -9.14 11.86
N ASP A 224 8.33 -8.29 12.76
CA ASP A 224 8.12 -6.83 12.72
C ASP A 224 9.34 -6.04 12.20
N ASP A 225 10.47 -6.72 11.94
CA ASP A 225 11.65 -6.16 11.28
C ASP A 225 11.43 -5.95 9.76
N ILE A 226 10.20 -5.64 9.34
CA ILE A 226 10.05 -4.63 8.31
C ILE A 226 10.48 -3.32 8.96
N ASN A 227 11.80 -3.14 9.07
CA ASN A 227 12.46 -1.87 9.30
C ASN A 227 11.65 -0.84 8.51
N ASN A 228 11.01 0.08 9.22
CA ASN A 228 10.19 1.08 8.58
C ASN A 228 11.10 1.77 7.56
N ILE A 229 10.67 1.85 6.30
CA ILE A 229 11.50 2.33 5.19
C ILE A 229 12.12 3.71 5.54
N PHE A 230 11.40 4.53 6.31
CA PHE A 230 11.91 5.80 6.83
C PHE A 230 13.04 5.69 7.86
N ASP A 231 13.02 4.68 8.73
CA ASP A 231 14.09 4.43 9.70
C ASP A 231 15.34 3.89 9.00
N SER A 232 15.17 3.10 7.93
CA SER A 232 16.27 2.66 7.06
C SER A 232 16.90 3.81 6.31
N VAL A 233 16.09 4.63 5.64
CA VAL A 233 16.55 5.85 4.94
C VAL A 233 17.26 6.78 5.91
N ARG A 234 16.70 7.00 7.09
CA ARG A 234 17.34 7.77 8.16
C ARG A 234 18.69 7.16 8.56
N THR A 235 18.78 5.84 8.68
CA THR A 235 20.03 5.16 9.05
C THR A 235 21.10 5.31 7.98
N VAL A 236 20.76 5.17 6.69
CA VAL A 236 21.66 5.43 5.57
C VAL A 236 22.19 6.87 5.61
N LEU A 237 21.29 7.83 5.77
CA LEU A 237 21.63 9.26 5.70
C LEU A 237 22.37 9.75 6.96
N LYS A 238 22.12 9.17 8.15
CA LYS A 238 22.71 9.62 9.44
C LYS A 238 23.86 8.77 9.96
N SER A 239 24.14 7.61 9.38
CA SER A 239 25.25 6.75 9.81
C SER A 239 26.40 6.78 8.81
N LYS A 240 27.60 6.47 9.30
CA LYS A 240 28.76 6.07 8.49
C LYS A 240 29.24 4.64 8.83
N ASN A 241 28.55 3.93 9.72
CA ASN A 241 28.94 2.57 10.12
C ASN A 241 28.46 1.56 9.06
N PRO A 242 29.37 0.86 8.35
CA PRO A 242 28.99 0.02 7.22
C PRO A 242 28.06 -1.14 7.60
N LYS A 243 28.27 -1.76 8.76
CA LYS A 243 27.44 -2.89 9.22
C LYS A 243 26.02 -2.43 9.49
N ARG A 244 25.87 -1.31 10.21
CA ARG A 244 24.57 -0.72 10.54
C ARG A 244 23.78 -0.33 9.28
N ILE A 245 24.45 0.22 8.28
CA ILE A 245 23.83 0.61 7.00
C ILE A 245 23.36 -0.62 6.23
N LYS A 246 24.20 -1.66 6.15
CA LYS A 246 23.84 -2.93 5.48
C LYS A 246 22.66 -3.61 6.15
N ASP A 247 22.65 -3.67 7.48
CA ASP A 247 21.55 -4.26 8.23
C ASP A 247 20.25 -3.45 8.05
N ALA A 248 20.32 -2.11 8.01
CA ALA A 248 19.16 -1.26 7.80
C ALA A 248 18.53 -1.38 6.40
N LEU A 249 19.31 -1.80 5.40
CA LEU A 249 18.83 -2.01 4.03
C LEU A 249 18.33 -3.43 3.75
N ARG A 250 18.31 -4.32 4.74
CA ARG A 250 17.65 -5.63 4.65
C ARG A 250 16.13 -5.47 4.78
N LEU A 251 15.51 -4.91 3.74
CA LEU A 251 14.07 -4.63 3.69
C LEU A 251 13.35 -5.56 2.72
N GLU A 252 12.15 -5.98 3.09
CA GLU A 252 11.18 -6.58 2.17
C GLU A 252 10.45 -5.50 1.35
N ALA A 253 11.22 -4.60 0.74
CA ALA A 253 10.70 -3.54 -0.11
C ALA A 253 11.38 -3.57 -1.48
N ASP A 254 10.67 -3.09 -2.50
CA ASP A 254 11.23 -2.97 -3.84
C ASP A 254 12.49 -2.05 -3.82
N PRO A 255 13.64 -2.49 -4.38
CA PRO A 255 14.87 -1.70 -4.36
C PRO A 255 14.71 -0.34 -5.04
N GLY A 256 13.89 -0.24 -6.09
CA GLY A 256 13.60 1.02 -6.77
C GLY A 256 12.83 1.98 -5.87
N PHE A 257 11.86 1.47 -5.11
CA PHE A 257 11.18 2.27 -4.09
C PHE A 257 12.14 2.78 -3.01
N ILE A 258 13.05 1.94 -2.50
CA ILE A 258 14.04 2.34 -1.49
C ILE A 258 14.97 3.44 -2.04
N LEU A 259 15.49 3.24 -3.25
CA LEU A 259 16.36 4.20 -3.95
C LEU A 259 15.68 5.57 -4.05
N GLU A 260 14.41 5.60 -4.45
CA GLU A 260 13.61 6.82 -4.54
C GLU A 260 13.40 7.51 -3.18
N GLN A 261 13.21 6.74 -2.10
CA GLN A 261 13.10 7.32 -0.76
C GLN A 261 14.42 7.94 -0.30
N ILE A 262 15.56 7.31 -0.60
CA ILE A 262 16.88 7.87 -0.27
C ILE A 262 17.09 9.16 -1.07
N THR A 263 16.87 9.11 -2.38
CA THR A 263 17.03 10.21 -3.33
C THR A 263 16.28 11.47 -2.91
N GLU A 264 14.98 11.35 -2.59
CA GLU A 264 14.14 12.48 -2.17
C GLU A 264 14.63 13.14 -0.86
N ASN A 265 15.40 12.41 -0.03
CA ASN A 265 15.83 12.86 1.29
C ASN A 265 17.31 13.28 1.38
N ILE A 266 18.15 13.00 0.38
CA ILE A 266 19.54 13.50 0.31
C ILE A 266 19.62 15.02 0.57
N PRO A 267 18.92 15.90 -0.18
CA PRO A 267 19.05 17.35 0.01
C PRO A 267 18.37 17.87 1.30
N ARG A 268 17.67 16.99 2.03
CA ARG A 268 17.08 17.33 3.34
C ARG A 268 18.04 17.05 4.48
N GLU A 269 18.95 16.09 4.31
CA GLU A 269 19.99 15.79 5.28
C GLU A 269 21.28 16.55 4.96
N TYR A 270 21.79 16.43 3.73
CA TYR A 270 23.10 16.95 3.35
C TYR A 270 22.99 18.44 3.02
N GLU A 271 23.96 19.24 3.45
CA GLU A 271 23.96 20.70 3.26
C GLU A 271 25.04 21.14 2.27
N ARG A 272 26.18 20.44 2.24
CA ARG A 272 27.29 20.75 1.36
C ARG A 272 26.97 20.31 -0.07
N PRO A 273 27.05 21.21 -1.07
CA PRO A 273 26.77 20.87 -2.47
C PRO A 273 27.60 19.69 -2.99
N GLU A 274 28.89 19.63 -2.63
CA GLU A 274 29.80 18.55 -3.04
C GLU A 274 29.39 17.17 -2.49
N GLU A 275 28.86 17.12 -1.26
CA GLU A 275 28.37 15.87 -0.67
C GLU A 275 27.05 15.43 -1.30
N ILE A 276 26.19 16.40 -1.64
CA ILE A 276 24.93 16.16 -2.35
C ILE A 276 25.21 15.59 -3.75
N GLU A 277 26.17 16.18 -4.48
CA GLU A 277 26.62 15.70 -5.79
C GLU A 277 27.13 14.25 -5.71
N LYS A 278 28.10 13.97 -4.83
CA LYS A 278 28.64 12.62 -4.62
C LYS A 278 27.55 11.61 -4.25
N ALA A 279 26.57 12.02 -3.45
CA ALA A 279 25.45 11.16 -3.08
C ALA A 279 24.54 10.86 -4.27
N TYR A 280 24.26 11.85 -5.12
CA TYR A 280 23.50 11.64 -6.35
C TYR A 280 24.26 10.80 -7.38
N ASP A 281 25.58 10.92 -7.47
CA ASP A 281 26.39 10.04 -8.32
C ASP A 281 26.26 8.57 -7.88
N ALA A 282 26.34 8.30 -6.57
CA ALA A 282 26.14 6.95 -6.03
C ALA A 282 24.72 6.43 -6.30
N VAL A 283 23.69 7.27 -6.17
CA VAL A 283 22.31 6.92 -6.52
C VAL A 283 22.15 6.66 -8.01
N ALA A 284 22.75 7.46 -8.87
CA ALA A 284 22.69 7.31 -10.33
C ALA A 284 23.35 6.00 -10.76
N GLU A 285 24.50 5.65 -10.18
CA GLU A 285 25.14 4.37 -10.44
C GLU A 285 24.28 3.20 -9.94
N ALA A 286 23.65 3.33 -8.76
CA ALA A 286 22.72 2.32 -8.24
C ALA A 286 21.52 2.10 -9.18
N ASP A 287 20.96 3.16 -9.76
CA ASP A 287 19.86 3.10 -10.74
C ASP A 287 20.28 2.36 -12.02
N VAL A 288 21.52 2.58 -12.50
CA VAL A 288 22.06 1.85 -13.66
C VAL A 288 22.14 0.34 -13.37
N TYR A 289 22.65 -0.06 -12.20
CA TYR A 289 22.68 -1.48 -11.82
C TYR A 289 21.29 -2.06 -11.64
N LEU A 290 20.35 -1.28 -11.10
CA LEU A 290 18.96 -1.69 -10.94
C LEU A 290 18.29 -1.91 -12.30
N GLY A 291 18.48 -0.99 -13.25
CA GLY A 291 18.04 -1.12 -14.64
C GLY A 291 18.62 -2.37 -15.30
N ARG A 292 19.93 -2.60 -15.16
CA ARG A 292 20.58 -3.84 -15.65
C ARG A 292 19.97 -5.09 -15.04
N ALA A 293 19.69 -5.08 -13.73
CA ALA A 293 19.06 -6.21 -13.03
C ALA A 293 17.69 -6.53 -13.64
N PHE A 294 16.85 -5.51 -13.88
CA PHE A 294 15.52 -5.69 -14.47
C PHE A 294 15.56 -6.10 -15.95
N HIS A 295 16.45 -5.51 -16.75
CA HIS A 295 16.57 -5.84 -18.17
C HIS A 295 17.13 -7.24 -18.42
N THR A 296 18.12 -7.66 -17.64
CA THR A 296 18.77 -8.98 -17.78
C THR A 296 18.10 -10.07 -16.95
N ARG A 297 17.20 -9.70 -16.02
CA ARG A 297 16.64 -10.59 -14.98
C ARG A 297 17.71 -11.22 -14.08
N HIS A 298 18.91 -10.63 -14.02
CA HIS A 298 20.00 -11.11 -13.19
C HIS A 298 20.02 -10.35 -11.86
N TYR A 299 19.27 -10.86 -10.88
CA TYR A 299 19.10 -10.21 -9.57
C TYR A 299 20.38 -10.18 -8.70
N GLY A 300 21.45 -10.86 -9.11
CA GLY A 300 22.76 -10.71 -8.47
C GLY A 300 23.28 -9.25 -8.51
N TYR A 301 22.80 -8.44 -9.45
CA TYR A 301 23.15 -7.01 -9.51
C TYR A 301 22.61 -6.20 -8.33
N TRP A 302 21.59 -6.69 -7.61
CA TRP A 302 21.04 -6.00 -6.44
C TRP A 302 22.08 -5.79 -5.35
N LYS A 303 23.08 -6.67 -5.22
CA LYS A 303 24.18 -6.47 -4.27
C LYS A 303 24.87 -5.12 -4.50
N TYR A 304 25.17 -4.80 -5.75
CA TYR A 304 25.79 -3.52 -6.11
C TYR A 304 24.83 -2.35 -5.92
N THR A 305 23.55 -2.50 -6.29
CA THR A 305 22.53 -1.48 -6.04
C THR A 305 22.45 -1.12 -4.55
N TYR A 306 22.36 -2.12 -3.66
CA TYR A 306 22.29 -1.93 -2.22
C TYR A 306 23.57 -1.33 -1.63
N ASP A 307 24.75 -1.77 -2.10
CA ASP A 307 26.02 -1.20 -1.66
C ASP A 307 26.15 0.28 -2.09
N LEU A 308 25.75 0.64 -3.32
CA LEU A 308 25.83 2.01 -3.83
C LEU A 308 24.81 2.95 -3.18
N MET A 309 23.52 2.57 -3.15
CA MET A 309 22.49 3.43 -2.54
C MET A 309 22.60 3.50 -1.01
N GLY A 310 23.25 2.52 -0.39
CA GLY A 310 23.52 2.48 1.04
C GLY A 310 24.86 3.08 1.43
N LEU A 311 25.93 2.32 1.21
CA LEU A 311 27.29 2.73 1.60
C LEU A 311 27.79 3.89 0.75
N GLY A 312 27.55 3.89 -0.56
CA GLY A 312 27.97 4.97 -1.45
C GLY A 312 27.38 6.32 -1.01
N VAL A 313 26.06 6.37 -0.82
CA VAL A 313 25.39 7.57 -0.29
C VAL A 313 25.87 7.94 1.11
N ALA A 314 26.07 6.97 2.00
CA ALA A 314 26.50 7.24 3.36
C ALA A 314 27.94 7.77 3.45
N LEU A 315 28.83 7.33 2.56
CA LEU A 315 30.23 7.76 2.47
C LEU A 315 30.41 9.09 1.73
N ALA A 316 29.40 9.57 1.01
CA ALA A 316 29.44 10.86 0.32
C ALA A 316 29.57 12.06 1.28
N LYS A 317 29.18 11.90 2.55
CA LYS A 317 29.35 12.92 3.61
C LYS A 317 30.64 12.70 4.39
N ASP A 318 31.34 13.78 4.72
CA ASP A 318 32.57 13.71 5.54
C ASP A 318 32.23 13.42 7.00
N GLU A 319 31.21 14.08 7.52
CA GLU A 319 30.73 13.95 8.89
C GLU A 319 29.22 13.75 8.97
N THR A 320 28.74 13.25 10.10
CA THR A 320 27.29 13.09 10.33
C THR A 320 26.67 14.41 10.80
N TYR A 321 25.63 14.87 10.11
CA TYR A 321 24.88 16.06 10.48
C TYR A 321 24.11 15.88 11.80
N LYS A 322 24.36 16.77 12.76
CA LYS A 322 23.68 16.81 14.07
C LYS A 322 22.43 17.68 14.06
N LYS A 323 21.59 17.56 13.02
CA LYS A 323 20.33 18.33 12.90
C LYS A 323 19.10 17.44 12.86
N PHE A 324 17.96 18.05 13.15
CA PHE A 324 16.67 17.42 12.90
C PHE A 324 16.26 17.65 11.44
N SER A 325 16.31 16.60 10.63
CA SER A 325 15.78 16.61 9.27
C SER A 325 14.41 15.94 9.23
N ARG A 326 13.44 16.64 8.64
CA ARG A 326 12.10 16.09 8.39
C ARG A 326 12.13 15.27 7.11
N TYR A 327 12.20 13.96 7.24
CA TYR A 327 12.07 13.04 6.11
C TYR A 327 10.65 13.10 5.53
N ALA A 328 10.55 13.02 4.20
CA ALA A 328 9.27 12.91 3.51
C ALA A 328 9.31 11.78 2.49
N SER A 329 8.14 11.27 2.15
CA SER A 329 7.99 10.22 1.13
C SER A 329 8.40 10.73 -0.25
N SER A 330 8.97 9.84 -1.08
CA SER A 330 9.21 10.15 -2.51
C SER A 330 7.93 10.62 -3.21
N THR A 331 8.05 11.74 -3.91
CA THR A 331 6.99 12.31 -4.75
C THR A 331 7.01 11.77 -6.17
N PHE A 332 8.01 10.97 -6.52
CA PHE A 332 8.29 10.49 -7.87
C PHE A 332 7.10 9.77 -8.51
N TYR A 333 6.58 8.72 -7.85
CA TYR A 333 5.43 7.96 -8.35
C TYR A 333 4.16 8.81 -8.48
N SER A 334 3.96 9.76 -7.57
CA SER A 334 2.84 10.71 -7.65
C SER A 334 3.00 11.63 -8.86
N LYS A 335 4.20 12.16 -9.11
CA LYS A 335 4.50 12.99 -10.30
C LYS A 335 4.34 12.19 -11.60
N LEU A 336 4.82 10.95 -11.64
CA LEU A 336 4.66 10.04 -12.78
C LEU A 336 3.19 9.79 -13.10
N SER A 337 2.38 9.53 -12.07
CA SER A 337 0.93 9.30 -12.20
C SER A 337 0.21 10.55 -12.69
N LYS A 338 0.46 11.72 -12.07
CA LYS A 338 -0.11 13.02 -12.49
C LYS A 338 0.21 13.35 -13.94
N ASN A 339 1.42 13.04 -14.39
CA ASN A 339 1.88 13.32 -15.75
C ASN A 339 1.57 12.21 -16.76
N ARG A 340 0.93 11.10 -16.35
CA ARG A 340 0.66 9.95 -17.23
C ARG A 340 -0.19 10.35 -18.43
N ALA A 341 -1.33 11.00 -18.21
CA ALA A 341 -2.23 11.41 -19.28
C ALA A 341 -1.56 12.36 -20.30
N LYS A 342 -0.72 13.28 -19.82
CA LYS A 342 0.05 14.20 -20.68
C LYS A 342 1.11 13.45 -21.50
N ARG A 343 1.81 12.49 -20.89
CA ARG A 343 2.79 11.64 -21.59
C ARG A 343 2.12 10.75 -22.64
N ASP A 344 1.00 10.13 -22.30
CA ASP A 344 0.25 9.29 -23.24
C ASP A 344 -0.25 10.12 -24.42
N LEU A 345 -0.73 11.35 -24.20
CA LEU A 345 -1.11 12.28 -25.27
C LEU A 345 0.09 12.61 -26.16
N ARG A 346 1.21 13.04 -25.57
CA ARG A 346 2.45 13.37 -26.28
C ARG A 346 2.92 12.19 -27.15
N ASP A 347 2.93 10.98 -26.58
CA ASP A 347 3.43 9.79 -27.25
C ASP A 347 2.52 9.33 -28.40
N ARG A 348 1.20 9.49 -28.28
CA ARG A 348 0.25 9.27 -29.39
C ARG A 348 0.50 10.24 -30.54
N VAL A 349 0.55 11.54 -30.24
CA VAL A 349 0.81 12.60 -31.22
C VAL A 349 2.15 12.37 -31.93
N ALA A 350 3.20 12.08 -31.17
CA ALA A 350 4.53 11.82 -31.72
C ALA A 350 4.55 10.58 -32.62
N THR A 351 3.73 9.57 -32.33
CA THR A 351 3.61 8.37 -33.17
C THR A 351 2.95 8.69 -34.50
N LYS A 352 1.89 9.51 -34.52
CA LYS A 352 1.24 9.96 -35.77
C LYS A 352 2.15 10.83 -36.64
N ILE A 353 2.81 11.81 -36.02
CA ILE A 353 3.78 12.68 -36.71
C ILE A 353 4.94 11.85 -37.25
N GLY A 354 5.52 10.97 -36.43
CA GLY A 354 6.63 10.10 -36.83
C GLY A 354 6.27 9.20 -38.01
N ALA A 355 5.04 8.67 -38.04
CA ALA A 355 4.56 7.84 -39.15
C ALA A 355 4.47 8.62 -40.48
N ARG A 356 4.05 9.89 -40.44
CA ARG A 356 3.94 10.75 -41.64
C ARG A 356 5.29 11.30 -42.12
N LEU A 357 6.19 11.58 -41.19
CA LEU A 357 7.52 12.14 -41.49
C LEU A 357 8.61 11.08 -41.66
N HIS A 358 8.29 9.80 -41.48
CA HIS A 358 9.25 8.69 -41.50
C HIS A 358 10.38 8.86 -40.48
N THR A 359 10.06 9.36 -39.28
CA THR A 359 11.01 9.57 -38.19
C THR A 359 10.63 8.79 -36.94
N SER A 360 11.61 8.53 -36.07
CA SER A 360 11.33 7.93 -34.76
C SER A 360 10.46 8.85 -33.88
N ARG A 361 9.79 8.25 -32.88
CA ARG A 361 9.01 9.02 -31.88
C ARG A 361 9.88 10.07 -31.16
N LYS A 362 11.15 9.74 -30.87
CA LYS A 362 12.08 10.66 -30.21
C LYS A 362 12.32 11.90 -31.05
N VAL A 363 12.67 11.72 -32.32
CA VAL A 363 12.91 12.82 -33.28
C VAL A 363 11.64 13.64 -33.49
N ALA A 364 10.47 13.00 -33.56
CA ALA A 364 9.20 13.70 -33.64
C ALA A 364 8.97 14.61 -32.42
N ILE A 365 9.24 14.11 -31.20
CA ILE A 365 9.10 14.89 -29.95
C ILE A 365 10.09 16.06 -29.91
N GLU A 366 11.33 15.88 -30.36
CA GLU A 366 12.33 16.95 -30.44
C GLU A 366 11.85 18.12 -31.31
N ASN A 367 11.02 17.83 -32.33
CA ASN A 367 10.43 18.84 -33.20
C ASN A 367 9.14 19.49 -32.66
N PHE A 368 8.61 19.05 -31.51
CA PHE A 368 7.37 19.61 -30.95
C PHE A 368 7.40 21.13 -30.74
N PRO A 369 8.50 21.76 -30.28
CA PRO A 369 8.56 23.21 -30.16
C PRO A 369 8.29 23.96 -31.48
N TYR A 370 8.72 23.41 -32.62
CA TYR A 370 8.42 23.99 -33.93
C TYR A 370 6.95 23.84 -34.30
N PHE A 371 6.36 22.66 -34.04
CA PHE A 371 4.94 22.45 -34.23
C PHE A 371 4.10 23.34 -33.32
N GLU A 372 4.50 23.59 -32.07
CA GLU A 372 3.83 24.55 -31.17
C GLU A 372 3.73 25.95 -31.79
N ILE A 373 4.77 26.40 -32.50
CA ILE A 373 4.78 27.68 -33.22
C ILE A 373 3.86 27.62 -34.44
N MET A 374 4.00 26.58 -35.28
CA MET A 374 3.21 26.43 -36.51
C MET A 374 1.71 26.30 -36.26
N PHE A 375 1.30 25.67 -35.15
CA PHE A 375 -0.10 25.50 -34.78
C PHE A 375 -0.76 26.78 -34.24
N GLN A 376 -0.03 27.88 -34.02
CA GLN A 376 -0.65 29.15 -33.59
C GLN A 376 -1.51 29.79 -34.69
N GLY A 377 -1.12 29.64 -35.96
CA GLY A 377 -1.89 30.13 -37.10
C GLY A 377 -3.09 29.21 -37.41
N ASP A 378 -4.31 29.76 -37.44
CA ASP A 378 -5.54 28.94 -37.57
C ASP A 378 -5.64 28.17 -38.90
N ASP A 379 -5.08 28.69 -40.00
CA ASP A 379 -5.12 28.01 -41.30
C ASP A 379 -4.08 26.90 -41.41
N LEU A 380 -2.81 27.19 -41.08
CA LEU A 380 -1.74 26.20 -41.06
C LEU A 380 -2.00 25.09 -40.04
N ALA A 381 -2.54 25.42 -38.86
CA ALA A 381 -2.92 24.43 -37.85
C ALA A 381 -3.95 23.43 -38.37
N ARG A 382 -4.87 23.85 -39.25
CA ARG A 382 -5.89 22.98 -39.83
C ARG A 382 -5.28 22.03 -40.85
N GLU A 383 -4.41 22.54 -41.71
CA GLU A 383 -3.68 21.74 -42.71
C GLU A 383 -2.78 20.71 -42.02
N LEU A 384 -2.05 21.11 -40.98
CA LEU A 384 -1.21 20.19 -40.22
C LEU A 384 -2.01 19.16 -39.42
N ALA A 385 -3.13 19.56 -38.81
CA ALA A 385 -4.00 18.63 -38.11
C ALA A 385 -4.56 17.57 -39.07
N GLU A 386 -4.97 17.96 -40.27
CA GLU A 386 -5.45 17.02 -41.30
C GLU A 386 -4.31 16.15 -41.84
N TYR A 387 -3.14 16.73 -42.13
CA TYR A 387 -1.98 16.01 -42.64
C TYR A 387 -1.47 14.95 -41.66
N PHE A 388 -1.41 15.27 -40.37
CA PHE A 388 -0.97 14.35 -39.31
C PHE A 388 -2.11 13.49 -38.74
N ASP A 389 -3.35 13.66 -39.23
CA ASP A 389 -4.54 12.96 -38.73
C ASP A 389 -4.73 13.14 -37.20
N LEU A 390 -4.62 14.38 -36.73
CA LEU A 390 -4.75 14.74 -35.31
C LEU A 390 -6.19 15.10 -34.96
N ASP A 391 -6.67 14.57 -33.83
CA ASP A 391 -7.97 14.96 -33.29
C ASP A 391 -7.93 16.29 -32.51
N ASP A 392 -9.10 16.85 -32.20
CA ASP A 392 -9.22 18.11 -31.45
C ASP A 392 -8.57 18.07 -30.05
N ALA A 393 -8.39 16.89 -29.45
CA ALA A 393 -7.75 16.72 -28.15
C ALA A 393 -6.21 16.64 -28.28
N GLU A 394 -5.72 16.05 -29.37
CA GLU A 394 -4.32 15.95 -29.76
C GLU A 394 -3.77 17.30 -30.22
N VAL A 395 -4.56 18.10 -30.92
CA VAL A 395 -4.22 19.50 -31.25
C VAL A 395 -3.92 20.32 -29.98
N LYS A 396 -4.53 19.98 -28.83
CA LYS A 396 -4.24 20.66 -27.57
C LYS A 396 -2.81 20.47 -27.08
N GLN A 397 -2.09 19.48 -27.62
CA GLN A 397 -0.66 19.32 -27.36
C GLN A 397 0.14 20.55 -27.82
N PHE A 398 -0.32 21.23 -28.88
CA PHE A 398 0.41 22.34 -29.51
C PHE A 398 -0.22 23.71 -29.26
N ARG A 399 -1.51 23.78 -28.89
CA ARG A 399 -2.21 25.04 -28.64
C ARG A 399 -3.31 24.94 -27.60
N SER A 400 -3.54 26.02 -26.85
CA SER A 400 -4.61 26.08 -25.83
C SER A 400 -6.00 26.38 -26.42
N ARG A 401 -6.05 27.14 -27.51
CA ARG A 401 -7.30 27.58 -28.16
C ARG A 401 -7.75 26.56 -29.21
N LYS A 402 -9.06 26.35 -29.38
CA LYS A 402 -9.59 25.55 -30.51
C LYS A 402 -9.25 26.19 -31.85
N ILE A 403 -9.06 25.38 -32.88
CA ILE A 403 -8.93 25.85 -34.27
C ILE A 403 -10.28 26.42 -34.70
N LYS A 404 -10.32 27.67 -35.17
CA LYS A 404 -11.56 28.27 -35.66
C LYS A 404 -12.00 27.53 -36.94
N LYS A 405 -13.28 27.17 -37.01
CA LYS A 405 -13.87 26.61 -38.24
C LYS A 405 -13.82 27.66 -39.34
N LYS A 406 -13.38 27.27 -40.55
CA LYS A 406 -13.37 28.15 -41.72
C LYS A 406 -14.81 28.62 -41.95
N LYS A 407 -15.06 29.93 -41.92
CA LYS A 407 -16.37 30.47 -42.33
C LYS A 407 -16.55 30.12 -43.80
N VAL A 408 -17.42 29.16 -44.10
CA VAL A 408 -17.85 28.90 -45.47
C VAL A 408 -18.53 30.18 -45.94
N LYS A 409 -17.86 30.98 -46.77
CA LYS A 409 -18.54 32.01 -47.56
C LYS A 409 -19.53 31.24 -48.43
N LYS A 410 -20.84 31.40 -48.15
CA LYS A 410 -21.90 30.98 -49.07
C LYS A 410 -21.59 31.64 -50.41
N ILE A 411 -21.10 30.87 -51.36
CA ILE A 411 -21.01 31.29 -52.75
C ILE A 411 -22.46 31.41 -53.20
N THR A 412 -22.88 32.65 -53.41
CA THR A 412 -24.14 33.05 -54.03
C THR A 412 -24.26 32.36 -55.38
N LYS A 413 -25.39 31.67 -55.60
CA LYS A 413 -25.79 31.13 -56.90
C LYS A 413 -25.87 32.28 -57.91
N THR A 414 -24.88 32.40 -58.79
CA THR A 414 -25.00 33.17 -60.02
C THR A 414 -25.52 32.27 -61.14
N LYS A 415 -26.60 32.77 -61.75
CA LYS A 415 -27.34 32.18 -62.86
C LYS A 415 -26.41 31.85 -64.04
N LYS A 416 -26.63 30.68 -64.65
CA LYS A 416 -26.20 30.37 -66.03
C LYS A 416 -26.79 31.40 -67.00
N PRO A 417 -26.05 31.80 -68.04
CA PRO A 417 -26.59 32.00 -69.37
C PRO A 417 -26.25 30.82 -70.28
N SER A 418 -27.21 30.50 -71.12
CA SER A 418 -27.23 29.43 -72.11
C SER A 418 -26.65 29.84 -73.47
N ALA A 419 -26.04 28.85 -74.14
CA ALA A 419 -25.97 28.62 -75.59
C ALA A 419 -24.97 29.40 -76.47
N ALA A 420 -23.96 28.69 -76.98
CA ALA A 420 -23.62 28.59 -78.40
C ALA A 420 -22.82 27.29 -78.69
N LYS A 421 -23.01 26.74 -79.89
CA LYS A 421 -22.78 25.35 -80.35
C LYS A 421 -21.34 25.01 -80.78
N ASN A 422 -21.05 23.70 -80.82
CA ASN A 422 -20.44 22.87 -81.90
C ASN A 422 -19.53 21.77 -81.28
N THR A 423 -19.50 20.49 -81.65
CA THR A 423 -20.14 19.65 -82.70
C THR A 423 -19.85 18.17 -82.37
N ALA A 424 -20.88 17.33 -82.52
CA ALA A 424 -20.92 15.92 -82.95
C ALA A 424 -19.77 14.93 -82.66
N LYS A 425 -20.07 13.83 -81.94
CA LYS A 425 -20.41 12.50 -82.53
C LYS A 425 -20.75 11.47 -81.44
N ASP A 426 -21.99 10.99 -81.50
CA ASP A 426 -22.55 9.76 -80.91
C ASP A 426 -22.10 8.51 -81.72
N PRO A 427 -22.39 7.24 -81.33
CA PRO A 427 -23.42 6.80 -80.38
C PRO A 427 -23.05 5.69 -79.36
N ALA A 428 -23.90 5.65 -78.33
CA ALA A 428 -24.19 4.55 -77.41
C ALA A 428 -24.81 3.31 -78.17
N PRO A 429 -25.30 2.20 -77.55
CA PRO A 429 -26.24 2.19 -76.41
C PRO A 429 -26.04 1.01 -75.41
N SER A 430 -26.25 1.22 -74.10
CA SER A 430 -27.48 0.89 -73.35
C SER A 430 -27.61 -0.63 -73.02
N THR A 431 -28.24 -1.11 -71.95
CA THR A 431 -29.36 -0.60 -71.14
C THR A 431 -29.52 -1.51 -69.90
N LYS A 432 -30.03 -0.90 -68.81
CA LYS A 432 -31.08 -1.42 -67.89
C LYS A 432 -30.75 -2.66 -67.03
N SER A 433 -31.20 -2.80 -65.79
CA SER A 433 -32.12 -2.03 -64.93
C SER A 433 -32.16 -2.72 -63.55
N SER A 434 -32.55 -1.93 -62.52
CA SER A 434 -33.40 -2.32 -61.36
C SER A 434 -32.94 -3.48 -60.47
N SER A 435 -33.14 -3.57 -59.15
CA SER A 435 -33.80 -2.81 -58.08
C SER A 435 -33.78 -3.76 -56.86
N SER A 436 -34.16 -3.28 -55.68
CA SER A 436 -34.54 -4.07 -54.47
C SER A 436 -33.35 -4.64 -53.67
N SER A 437 -33.01 -4.11 -52.50
CA SER A 437 -33.64 -4.20 -51.17
C SER A 437 -33.28 -5.47 -50.39
N LYS A 438 -32.47 -5.23 -49.34
CA LYS A 438 -32.40 -5.91 -48.02
C LYS A 438 -32.71 -7.41 -47.97
N THR A 439 -31.69 -8.20 -47.58
CA THR A 439 -31.85 -9.18 -46.50
C THR A 439 -30.56 -9.39 -45.72
N SER A 440 -30.77 -9.47 -44.41
CA SER A 440 -29.88 -9.94 -43.36
C SER A 440 -29.31 -11.34 -43.62
N GLU A 441 -28.08 -11.60 -43.19
CA GLU A 441 -27.71 -12.94 -42.70
C GLU A 441 -26.56 -12.90 -41.70
N LYS A 442 -26.81 -13.54 -40.55
CA LYS A 442 -25.81 -13.98 -39.58
C LYS A 442 -25.00 -15.10 -40.21
N THR A 443 -23.68 -15.06 -40.13
CA THR A 443 -22.84 -16.25 -40.31
C THR A 443 -22.13 -16.61 -39.02
N VAL A 444 -22.60 -17.71 -38.44
CA VAL A 444 -21.86 -18.65 -37.59
C VAL A 444 -20.70 -19.21 -38.42
N ARG A 445 -19.53 -19.42 -37.79
CA ARG A 445 -18.49 -20.31 -38.30
C ARG A 445 -18.06 -21.24 -37.18
N ASP A 446 -18.46 -22.49 -37.32
CA ASP A 446 -17.78 -23.66 -36.77
C ASP A 446 -16.40 -23.83 -37.43
N ASN A 447 -15.46 -24.42 -36.69
CA ASN A 447 -14.54 -25.40 -37.26
C ASN A 447 -13.97 -26.31 -36.15
N GLU A 448 -14.55 -27.51 -36.12
CA GLU A 448 -13.97 -28.85 -36.03
C GLU A 448 -12.81 -29.20 -35.06
N LYS A 449 -13.13 -30.22 -34.26
CA LYS A 449 -12.26 -31.18 -33.57
C LYS A 449 -11.48 -32.05 -34.55
N VAL A 450 -10.25 -32.39 -34.16
CA VAL A 450 -9.63 -33.68 -34.49
C VAL A 450 -9.25 -34.40 -33.19
N THR A 451 -9.79 -35.59 -33.06
CA THR A 451 -9.53 -36.71 -32.12
C THR A 451 -8.06 -37.15 -32.16
N GLY A 452 -7.39 -37.74 -31.17
CA GLY A 452 -7.77 -38.41 -29.93
C GLY A 452 -6.79 -39.57 -29.70
N THR A 453 -6.31 -39.78 -28.47
CA THR A 453 -5.86 -41.09 -27.91
C THR A 453 -5.50 -40.87 -26.43
N GLU A 454 -6.31 -41.28 -25.46
CA GLU A 454 -6.34 -42.58 -24.79
C GLU A 454 -5.07 -42.93 -23.98
N ARG A 455 -5.16 -42.84 -22.63
CA ARG A 455 -4.96 -43.93 -21.64
C ARG A 455 -4.26 -43.54 -20.33
N ARG A 456 -5.01 -43.84 -19.25
CA ARG A 456 -4.64 -44.54 -18.00
C ARG A 456 -3.71 -43.90 -16.97
N SER A 457 -4.36 -43.55 -15.86
CA SER A 457 -4.04 -43.91 -14.47
C SER A 457 -2.92 -44.92 -14.20
N LYS A 458 -2.12 -44.62 -13.17
CA LYS A 458 -1.80 -45.56 -12.08
C LYS A 458 -1.10 -44.86 -10.90
N ASN A 459 -1.62 -45.16 -9.71
CA ASN A 459 -0.98 -45.08 -8.40
C ASN A 459 0.42 -45.71 -8.41
N THR A 460 1.30 -45.23 -7.51
CA THR A 460 2.05 -46.11 -6.61
C THR A 460 2.43 -45.40 -5.31
N ASP A 461 2.03 -46.05 -4.22
CA ASP A 461 2.48 -45.89 -2.84
C ASP A 461 3.98 -46.16 -2.64
N SER A 462 4.44 -45.73 -1.46
CA SER A 462 5.46 -46.36 -0.60
C SER A 462 6.93 -46.23 -1.01
N ALA A 463 7.78 -45.72 -0.12
CA ALA A 463 8.39 -46.56 0.93
C ALA A 463 9.49 -45.80 1.67
N ALA A 464 9.50 -46.02 2.98
CA ALA A 464 10.50 -45.58 3.93
C ALA A 464 11.90 -46.17 3.66
N LYS A 465 12.94 -45.45 4.10
CA LYS A 465 14.17 -46.06 4.61
C LYS A 465 14.73 -45.26 5.79
N LYS A 466 14.65 -45.89 6.96
CA LYS A 466 15.42 -45.65 8.19
C LYS A 466 16.86 -46.19 8.02
N VAL A 467 17.67 -45.95 9.07
CA VAL A 467 19.00 -46.49 9.46
C VAL A 467 20.05 -45.36 9.38
N SER A 468 20.84 -44.99 10.40
CA SER A 468 21.25 -45.54 11.71
C SER A 468 21.89 -44.39 12.52
N LYS A 469 21.54 -44.15 13.80
CA LYS A 469 22.23 -44.61 15.03
C LYS A 469 23.77 -44.71 14.96
N VAL A 470 24.45 -43.81 15.68
CA VAL A 470 25.67 -44.09 16.47
C VAL A 470 25.47 -43.47 17.85
N LYS A 471 25.89 -44.20 18.88
CA LYS A 471 25.76 -43.91 20.31
C LYS A 471 27.17 -43.95 20.94
N ASP A 472 27.24 -43.39 22.15
CA ASP A 472 28.31 -43.46 23.16
C ASP A 472 29.44 -42.42 22.97
N SER A 473 29.90 -41.67 24.00
CA SER A 473 30.05 -42.01 25.42
C SER A 473 30.26 -40.77 26.33
N LYS A 474 29.76 -40.82 27.58
CA LYS A 474 30.39 -40.51 28.91
C LYS A 474 31.42 -39.36 29.02
N SER A 475 31.52 -38.49 30.03
CA SER A 475 30.86 -38.16 31.32
C SER A 475 31.45 -36.79 31.82
N PRO A 476 31.51 -36.38 33.12
CA PRO A 476 30.85 -35.15 33.61
C PRO A 476 31.80 -34.11 34.26
N ILE A 477 31.44 -32.82 34.31
CA ILE A 477 32.09 -31.87 35.26
C ILE A 477 31.07 -30.83 35.77
N THR A 478 30.69 -30.97 37.04
CA THR A 478 30.47 -29.88 38.01
C THR A 478 31.54 -30.08 39.11
N PRO A 479 31.75 -29.22 40.12
CA PRO A 479 31.02 -28.00 40.53
C PRO A 479 31.95 -26.80 40.86
N LYS A 480 31.38 -25.64 41.24
CA LYS A 480 31.83 -24.79 42.37
C LYS A 480 31.00 -23.49 42.46
N ASP A 481 30.13 -23.42 43.47
CA ASP A 481 29.93 -22.22 44.28
C ASP A 481 31.02 -22.20 45.39
N PRO A 482 31.29 -21.05 46.03
CA PRO A 482 30.63 -20.83 47.34
C PRO A 482 30.25 -19.37 47.67
N GLU A 483 29.25 -19.27 48.58
CA GLU A 483 29.15 -18.34 49.72
C GLU A 483 28.93 -16.82 49.48
N THR A 484 27.72 -16.31 49.72
CA THR A 484 27.20 -15.67 50.96
C THR A 484 27.92 -14.40 51.42
N SER A 485 27.24 -13.24 51.39
CA SER A 485 26.86 -12.46 52.59
C SER A 485 26.27 -11.08 52.24
N ASP A 486 25.00 -10.91 52.61
CA ASP A 486 24.45 -9.84 53.46
C ASP A 486 24.74 -8.34 53.23
N LYS A 487 23.62 -7.59 53.26
CA LYS A 487 23.39 -6.30 53.95
C LYS A 487 23.81 -4.94 53.34
N THR A 488 22.75 -4.25 52.93
CA THR A 488 22.29 -2.92 53.38
C THR A 488 22.94 -1.62 52.89
N SER A 489 22.02 -0.68 52.65
CA SER A 489 22.09 0.78 52.88
C SER A 489 22.57 1.69 51.74
N LYS A 490 21.58 2.18 51.00
CA LYS A 490 21.42 3.62 50.68
C LYS A 490 21.56 4.43 51.99
N PRO A 491 22.06 5.70 51.99
CA PRO A 491 21.29 6.76 51.35
C PRO A 491 22.04 8.00 50.79
N ARG A 492 21.37 8.58 49.79
CA ARG A 492 21.03 10.01 49.59
C ARG A 492 22.11 11.09 49.44
N LYS A 493 21.89 11.83 48.34
CA LYS A 493 21.92 13.31 48.18
C LYS A 493 23.34 13.90 48.24
N SER A 494 23.74 14.87 47.43
CA SER A 494 23.01 15.96 46.76
C SER A 494 23.94 16.63 45.75
N LYS A 495 23.34 17.32 44.76
CA LYS A 495 23.68 18.66 44.23
C LYS A 495 25.16 19.07 44.32
N SER A 496 25.84 19.47 43.24
CA SER A 496 25.49 20.63 42.41
C SER A 496 26.51 20.78 41.27
N ALA A 497 26.03 21.15 40.09
CA ALA A 497 26.81 21.86 39.07
C ALA A 497 27.20 23.28 39.60
N PRO A 498 28.16 24.05 39.03
CA PRO A 498 28.14 24.43 37.60
C PRO A 498 29.50 24.62 36.88
N SER A 499 29.38 24.85 35.56
CA SER A 499 30.23 25.67 34.66
C SER A 499 31.70 25.28 34.48
N GLU A 500 32.14 24.80 33.32
CA GLU A 500 32.40 25.50 32.04
C GLU A 500 33.72 26.29 32.00
N SER A 501 34.36 26.23 30.81
CA SER A 501 35.64 26.84 30.37
C SER A 501 36.93 26.21 30.93
N ALA A 502 38.04 26.10 30.23
CA ALA A 502 38.44 26.19 28.82
C ALA A 502 39.94 25.82 28.81
N GLU A 503 40.38 25.18 27.73
CA GLU A 503 41.68 25.37 27.05
C GLU A 503 42.97 25.35 27.90
N SER A 504 43.74 24.25 27.86
CA SER A 504 44.87 24.02 26.95
C SER A 504 46.13 24.82 27.30
N GLU A 505 47.16 24.14 27.81
CA GLU A 505 48.57 24.48 27.60
C GLU A 505 49.46 23.26 27.93
N ASP A 506 49.89 22.61 26.85
CA ASP A 506 51.26 22.25 26.47
C ASP A 506 52.36 21.92 27.52
N LYS A 507 53.15 20.92 27.11
CA LYS A 507 54.56 20.58 27.44
C LYS A 507 54.81 19.76 28.72
N ASP A 508 55.10 18.46 28.62
CA ASP A 508 56.33 17.83 28.07
C ASP A 508 57.53 18.06 29.00
N ASP A 509 57.95 17.02 29.74
CA ASP A 509 59.31 16.48 29.63
C ASP A 509 59.50 15.26 30.56
N SER A 510 60.12 14.23 29.97
CA SER A 510 61.27 13.51 30.52
C SER A 510 61.12 12.07 31.04
N ARG A 511 61.73 11.19 30.23
CA ARG A 511 62.68 10.10 30.59
C ARG A 511 62.06 8.86 31.23
N LYS A 512 62.42 7.61 30.93
CA LYS A 512 63.49 6.85 30.23
C LYS A 512 62.92 5.40 30.27
N SER A 513 63.24 4.40 29.47
CA SER A 513 64.42 3.96 28.74
C SER A 513 64.03 2.71 27.94
N GLU A 514 64.73 2.51 26.83
CA GLU A 514 64.65 1.42 25.86
C GLU A 514 64.92 0.02 26.46
N SER A 515 64.29 -1.00 25.87
CA SER A 515 65.00 -2.22 25.44
C SER A 515 64.30 -2.86 24.23
N LYS A 516 65.13 -3.24 23.25
CA LYS A 516 64.83 -3.63 21.86
C LYS A 516 64.40 -5.10 21.76
N GLU A 517 63.63 -5.46 20.73
CA GLU A 517 64.13 -6.35 19.66
C GLU A 517 63.26 -6.39 18.40
N LYS A 518 63.93 -6.67 17.28
CA LYS A 518 63.49 -6.58 15.89
C LYS A 518 62.69 -7.82 15.44
N GLY A 519 61.76 -7.64 14.51
CA GLY A 519 61.15 -8.73 13.75
C GLY A 519 60.55 -8.22 12.44
N THR A 520 61.21 -8.53 11.34
CA THR A 520 60.84 -8.25 9.95
C THR A 520 59.65 -9.09 9.44
N GLN A 521 59.01 -8.56 8.40
CA GLN A 521 58.68 -9.25 7.13
C GLN A 521 57.21 -9.56 6.77
N THR A 522 56.86 -9.00 5.61
CA THR A 522 56.13 -9.57 4.45
C THR A 522 54.60 -9.73 4.43
N SER A 523 54.06 -9.16 3.35
CA SER A 523 52.76 -9.39 2.74
C SER A 523 52.54 -10.83 2.29
N LEU A 524 51.32 -11.32 2.50
CA LEU A 524 50.67 -12.45 1.83
C LEU A 524 49.23 -11.94 1.57
N PHE A 525 48.71 -11.81 0.35
CA PHE A 525 48.58 -12.86 -0.65
C PHE A 525 48.50 -12.27 -2.06
N SER A 526 49.45 -12.65 -2.91
CA SER A 526 49.30 -12.84 -4.35
C SER A 526 49.04 -14.33 -4.63
N PHE A 527 48.16 -14.57 -5.60
CA PHE A 527 47.75 -15.83 -6.22
C PHE A 527 48.74 -17.01 -6.18
N GLN A 528 48.23 -18.19 -5.81
CA GLN A 528 48.01 -19.30 -6.74
C GLN A 528 46.93 -20.26 -6.21
#